data_AF-A0A7J6UH66-F1
#
_entry.id   AF-A0A7J6UH66-F1
#
_cell.length_a   1.000
_cell.length_b   1.000
_cell.length_c   1.000
_cell.angle_alpha   90.00
_cell.angle_beta   90.00
_cell.angle_gamma   90.00
#
_symmetry.space_group_name_H-M   'P 1'
#
loop_
_entity.id
_entity.type
_entity.pdbx_description
1 polymer ?
#
loop_
_entity_poly.entity_id
_entity_poly.type
_entity_poly.pdbx_seq_one_letter_code
_entity_poly.pdbx_strand_id
1 'polypeptide(L)'
;MPVEGGFVTVNLDGQRINLLLDSNFFEISVVDGDWYERAYGEGACRKMENSGCYFCPEHAPCAFDNDSSLSTTRFDGGLVIRTISRSGSLELDGQNVDLIFKVSRPVGSNRDVGPQALFGISLLPQELGQIEGRESILDSLVRGGVIGRHSYTLQTNISQVSDFASGQLTLGGKADDNYTFLKLVEDQRYHRALPAVWVSSINLADTGEKSRSVREHAARTSFVAFMDTGANGIYVPRPGLLNDMKQRFLLRWQGSGVWKRDAKGFLHVKGQSCLDLPQLNLRLSDGIDDVPIRPKHYCHPKNRGRCGTRAGK
;
A
#
# COMPACT_ATOMS: atom_id res chain seq x y z
N MET A 1 6.66 -13.69 7.42
CA MET A 1 7.60 -12.81 6.71
C MET A 1 7.67 -11.45 7.39
N PRO A 2 8.85 -10.99 7.84
CA PRO A 2 9.04 -9.64 8.36
C PRO A 2 8.76 -8.57 7.29
N VAL A 3 8.16 -7.46 7.72
CA VAL A 3 7.96 -6.25 6.90
C VAL A 3 8.76 -5.11 7.53
N GLU A 4 9.75 -4.60 6.82
CA GLU A 4 10.65 -3.56 7.32
C GLU A 4 10.55 -2.31 6.43
N GLY A 5 10.09 -1.19 7.00
CA GLY A 5 9.96 0.06 6.26
C GLY A 5 9.08 -0.05 5.01
N GLY A 6 8.08 -0.93 5.01
CA GLY A 6 7.18 -1.21 3.88
C GLY A 6 7.61 -2.37 3.00
N PHE A 7 8.81 -2.92 3.19
CA PHE A 7 9.40 -3.89 2.28
C PHE A 7 9.36 -5.30 2.86
N VAL A 8 9.18 -6.27 1.97
CA VAL A 8 9.44 -7.69 2.23
C VAL A 8 10.65 -8.13 1.43
N THR A 9 11.54 -8.89 2.06
CA THR A 9 12.64 -9.55 1.36
C THR A 9 12.17 -10.93 0.91
N VAL A 10 12.39 -11.23 -0.36
CA VAL A 10 12.15 -12.56 -0.93
C VAL A 10 13.38 -13.07 -1.67
N ASN A 11 13.43 -14.37 -1.94
CA ASN A 11 14.42 -14.96 -2.82
C ASN A 11 13.74 -15.40 -4.11
N LEU A 12 14.04 -14.73 -5.22
CA LEU A 12 13.46 -14.96 -6.55
C LEU A 12 14.57 -15.40 -7.49
N ASP A 13 14.48 -16.61 -8.04
CA ASP A 13 15.50 -17.26 -8.86
C ASP A 13 16.91 -17.25 -8.21
N GLY A 14 16.96 -17.45 -6.89
CA GLY A 14 18.22 -17.41 -6.12
C GLY A 14 18.75 -16.00 -5.86
N GLN A 15 18.05 -14.95 -6.29
CA GLN A 15 18.38 -13.56 -6.01
C GLN A 15 17.56 -13.04 -4.84
N ARG A 16 18.25 -12.49 -3.83
CA ARG A 16 17.61 -11.81 -2.70
C ARG A 16 17.15 -10.41 -3.12
N ILE A 17 15.84 -10.16 -3.07
CA ILE A 17 15.23 -8.91 -3.56
C ILE A 17 14.31 -8.33 -2.50
N ASN A 18 14.44 -7.03 -2.26
CA ASN A 18 13.52 -6.27 -1.42
C ASN A 18 12.41 -5.66 -2.27
N LEU A 19 11.16 -5.93 -1.90
CA LEU A 19 9.97 -5.55 -2.65
C LEU A 19 9.04 -4.76 -1.75
N LEU A 20 8.50 -3.65 -2.25
CA LEU A 20 7.50 -2.87 -1.53
C LEU A 20 6.23 -3.70 -1.42
N LEU A 21 5.72 -3.90 -0.21
CA LEU A 21 4.47 -4.60 0.03
C LEU A 21 3.30 -3.73 -0.44
N ASP A 22 2.53 -4.21 -1.41
CA ASP A 22 1.44 -3.45 -2.02
C ASP A 22 0.12 -4.23 -2.00
N SER A 23 -0.85 -3.74 -1.23
CA SER A 23 -2.20 -4.30 -1.13
C SER A 23 -3.12 -3.95 -2.30
N ASN A 24 -2.67 -3.10 -3.22
CA ASN A 24 -3.35 -2.75 -4.47
C ASN A 24 -2.78 -3.47 -5.70
N PHE A 25 -1.75 -4.29 -5.49
CA PHE A 25 -1.10 -5.08 -6.53
C PHE A 25 -1.19 -6.57 -6.18
N PHE A 26 -1.21 -7.47 -7.16
CA PHE A 26 -1.44 -8.91 -6.91
C PHE A 26 -0.32 -9.83 -7.41
N GLU A 27 0.63 -9.30 -8.17
CA GLU A 27 1.76 -10.04 -8.75
C GLU A 27 3.10 -9.50 -8.21
N ILE A 28 4.21 -10.22 -8.44
CA ILE A 28 5.54 -9.67 -8.17
C ILE A 28 5.93 -8.80 -9.37
N SER A 29 6.43 -7.60 -9.10
CA SER A 29 7.07 -6.75 -10.10
C SER A 29 8.47 -6.37 -9.63
N VAL A 30 9.46 -6.53 -10.49
CA VAL A 30 10.86 -6.20 -10.22
C VAL A 30 11.39 -5.24 -11.27
N VAL A 31 12.51 -4.58 -10.96
CA VAL A 31 13.17 -3.66 -11.89
C VAL A 31 14.25 -4.39 -12.67
N ASP A 32 14.34 -4.16 -13.99
CA ASP A 32 15.46 -4.64 -14.81
C ASP A 32 16.79 -4.10 -14.26
N GLY A 33 17.57 -4.97 -13.61
CA GLY A 33 18.81 -4.61 -12.94
C GLY A 33 19.89 -4.10 -13.91
N ASP A 34 20.02 -4.72 -15.08
CA ASP A 34 20.98 -4.31 -16.10
C ASP A 34 20.67 -2.91 -16.62
N TRP A 35 19.39 -2.63 -16.87
CA TRP A 35 18.95 -1.29 -17.23
C TRP A 35 19.23 -0.28 -16.11
N TYR A 36 18.93 -0.67 -14.87
CA TYR A 36 19.09 0.21 -13.72
C TYR A 36 20.55 0.60 -13.49
N GLU A 37 21.47 -0.35 -13.54
CA GLU A 37 22.90 -0.06 -13.39
C GLU A 37 23.45 0.80 -14.54
N ARG A 38 23.00 0.57 -15.78
CA ARG A 38 23.35 1.47 -16.90
C ARG A 38 22.83 2.90 -16.70
N ALA A 39 21.65 3.06 -16.09
CA ALA A 39 21.02 4.36 -15.91
C ALA A 39 21.61 5.15 -14.73
N TYR A 40 21.96 4.47 -13.63
CA TYR A 40 22.35 5.08 -12.35
C TYR A 40 23.80 4.81 -11.93
N GLY A 41 24.54 4.00 -12.68
CA GLY A 41 25.94 3.64 -12.43
C GLY A 41 26.10 2.23 -11.84
N GLU A 42 27.28 1.65 -12.04
CA GLU A 42 27.65 0.33 -11.53
C GLU A 42 27.47 0.27 -9.99
N GLY A 43 26.83 -0.81 -9.53
CA GLY A 43 26.52 -1.01 -8.12
C GLY A 43 25.38 -0.16 -7.58
N ALA A 44 24.65 0.60 -8.42
CA ALA A 44 23.47 1.35 -8.00
C ALA A 44 22.39 0.44 -7.38
N CYS A 45 22.18 -0.76 -7.93
CA CYS A 45 21.25 -1.74 -7.38
C CYS A 45 21.62 -2.17 -5.95
N ARG A 46 22.92 -2.31 -5.65
CA ARG A 46 23.38 -2.66 -4.30
C ARG A 46 23.30 -1.49 -3.32
N LYS A 47 23.59 -0.27 -3.78
CA LYS A 47 23.57 0.95 -2.95
C LYS A 47 22.16 1.36 -2.55
N MET A 48 21.18 1.10 -3.41
CA MET A 48 19.77 1.26 -3.08
C MET A 48 19.21 -0.09 -2.66
N GLU A 49 19.29 -0.38 -1.37
CA GLU A 49 18.79 -1.63 -0.77
C GLU A 49 17.32 -1.91 -1.14
N ASN A 50 16.55 -0.88 -1.50
CA ASN A 50 15.14 -0.96 -1.89
C ASN A 50 14.90 -0.75 -3.39
N SER A 51 15.93 -0.92 -4.23
CA SER A 51 15.80 -0.80 -5.69
C SER A 51 14.98 -1.92 -6.31
N GLY A 52 14.97 -3.10 -5.66
CA GLY A 52 14.28 -4.29 -6.15
C GLY A 52 14.73 -4.72 -7.55
N CYS A 53 16.01 -4.52 -7.85
CA CYS A 53 16.63 -4.97 -9.09
C CYS A 53 16.61 -6.50 -9.20
N TYR A 54 16.32 -6.99 -10.39
CA TYR A 54 16.43 -8.38 -10.79
C TYR A 54 17.33 -8.47 -12.02
N PHE A 55 18.31 -9.37 -11.98
CA PHE A 55 19.19 -9.64 -13.11
C PHE A 55 18.71 -10.91 -13.81
N CYS A 56 18.26 -10.78 -15.07
CA CYS A 56 17.89 -11.96 -15.84
C CYS A 56 19.11 -12.89 -16.00
N PRO A 57 18.93 -14.22 -15.87
CA PRO A 57 20.04 -15.15 -16.07
C PRO A 57 20.47 -15.16 -17.54
N GLU A 58 21.74 -15.50 -17.79
CA GLU A 58 22.34 -15.46 -19.13
C GLU A 58 21.59 -16.32 -20.16
N HIS A 59 21.04 -17.46 -19.74
CA HIS A 59 20.30 -18.38 -20.61
C HIS A 59 18.87 -17.92 -20.93
N ALA A 60 18.35 -16.89 -20.24
CA ALA A 60 17.03 -16.31 -20.46
C ALA A 60 17.04 -14.79 -20.22
N PRO A 61 17.74 -14.01 -21.06
CA PRO A 61 17.94 -12.58 -20.84
C PRO A 61 16.63 -11.78 -20.90
N CYS A 62 16.64 -10.59 -20.28
CA CYS A 62 15.55 -9.62 -20.31
C CYS A 62 15.45 -8.94 -21.70
N ALA A 63 15.04 -9.69 -22.72
CA ALA A 63 15.00 -9.25 -24.12
C ALA A 63 13.72 -8.48 -24.46
N PHE A 64 13.47 -7.35 -23.78
CA PHE A 64 12.24 -6.54 -23.91
C PHE A 64 11.80 -6.24 -25.35
N ASP A 65 12.72 -6.07 -26.30
CA ASP A 65 12.38 -5.69 -27.69
C ASP A 65 11.81 -6.84 -28.53
N ASN A 66 12.09 -8.09 -28.12
CA ASN A 66 11.63 -9.29 -28.83
C ASN A 66 10.71 -10.17 -27.97
N ASP A 67 10.25 -9.65 -26.83
CA ASP A 67 9.45 -10.41 -25.88
C ASP A 67 7.97 -10.36 -26.26
N SER A 68 7.36 -11.53 -26.48
CA SER A 68 5.94 -11.64 -26.84
C SER A 68 5.00 -11.20 -25.71
N SER A 69 5.48 -11.16 -24.47
CA SER A 69 4.71 -10.73 -23.30
C SER A 69 4.88 -9.23 -22.99
N LEU A 70 5.60 -8.49 -23.84
CA LEU A 70 5.83 -7.07 -23.65
C LEU A 70 4.52 -6.29 -23.58
N SER A 71 4.33 -5.57 -22.49
CA SER A 71 3.30 -4.55 -22.33
C SER A 71 3.94 -3.19 -22.06
N THR A 72 3.19 -2.12 -22.32
CA THR A 72 3.62 -0.75 -22.09
C THR A 72 2.52 0.03 -21.38
N THR A 73 2.84 0.58 -20.21
CA THR A 73 1.93 1.41 -19.41
C THR A 73 2.39 2.86 -19.49
N ARG A 74 1.44 3.78 -19.75
CA ARG A 74 1.68 5.22 -19.75
C ARG A 74 0.98 5.83 -18.54
N PHE A 75 1.74 6.53 -17.71
CA PHE A 75 1.23 7.22 -16.53
C PHE A 75 1.04 8.71 -16.83
N ASP A 76 0.12 9.32 -16.09
CA ASP A 76 -0.07 10.76 -16.09
C ASP A 76 1.25 11.45 -15.69
N GLY A 77 1.71 12.41 -16.52
CA GLY A 77 3.05 13.01 -16.39
C GLY A 77 4.08 12.49 -17.40
N GLY A 78 3.67 11.61 -18.32
CA GLY A 78 4.48 11.19 -19.47
C GLY A 78 5.49 10.08 -19.15
N LEU A 79 5.49 9.56 -17.92
CA LEU A 79 6.26 8.36 -17.57
C LEU A 79 5.69 7.17 -18.33
N VAL A 80 6.57 6.44 -19.01
CA VAL A 80 6.23 5.22 -19.74
C VAL A 80 7.04 4.08 -19.14
N ILE A 81 6.38 2.99 -18.79
CA ILE A 81 7.03 1.77 -18.26
C ILE A 81 6.77 0.63 -19.24
N ARG A 82 7.83 -0.05 -19.65
CA ARG A 82 7.78 -1.32 -20.38
C ARG A 82 7.88 -2.45 -19.38
N THR A 83 7.07 -3.48 -19.56
CA THR A 83 6.99 -4.61 -18.67
C THR A 83 6.94 -5.90 -19.47
N ILE A 84 7.71 -6.90 -19.08
CA ILE A 84 7.66 -8.26 -19.63
C ILE A 84 7.32 -9.25 -18.52
N SER A 85 6.82 -10.41 -18.89
CA SER A 85 6.54 -11.51 -17.97
C SER A 85 7.71 -12.50 -17.97
N ARG A 86 8.06 -13.02 -16.80
CA ARG A 86 9.06 -14.05 -16.62
C ARG A 86 8.49 -15.16 -15.75
N SER A 87 8.88 -16.39 -16.05
CA SER A 87 8.65 -17.53 -15.16
C SER A 87 9.90 -17.71 -14.32
N GLY A 88 9.73 -17.96 -13.03
CA GLY A 88 10.82 -18.21 -12.11
C GLY A 88 10.33 -18.87 -10.83
N SER A 89 11.28 -19.14 -9.93
CA SER A 89 11.04 -19.77 -8.65
C SER A 89 11.15 -18.74 -7.53
N LEU A 90 10.10 -18.65 -6.70
CA LEU A 90 10.12 -17.91 -5.45
C LEU A 90 10.34 -18.88 -4.30
N GLU A 91 11.36 -18.61 -3.48
CA GLU A 91 11.60 -19.34 -2.24
C GLU A 91 10.97 -18.59 -1.07
N LEU A 92 10.04 -19.25 -0.37
CA LEU A 92 9.44 -18.78 0.88
C LEU A 92 9.47 -19.91 1.92
N ASP A 93 9.97 -19.60 3.12
CA ASP A 93 10.04 -20.53 4.25
C ASP A 93 10.69 -21.89 3.89
N GLY A 94 11.71 -21.86 3.02
CA GLY A 94 12.44 -23.05 2.54
C GLY A 94 11.71 -23.88 1.49
N GLN A 95 10.57 -23.42 0.98
CA GLN A 95 9.82 -24.04 -0.11
C GLN A 95 9.92 -23.19 -1.37
N ASN A 96 10.04 -23.85 -2.52
CA ASN A 96 10.09 -23.21 -3.82
C ASN A 96 8.74 -23.31 -4.52
N VAL A 97 8.29 -22.20 -5.11
CA VAL A 97 7.10 -22.16 -5.95
C VAL A 97 7.41 -21.53 -7.29
N ASP A 98 6.98 -22.20 -8.36
CA ASP A 98 7.04 -21.65 -9.71
C ASP A 98 5.92 -20.63 -9.89
N LEU A 99 6.30 -19.41 -10.29
CA LEU A 99 5.35 -18.33 -10.53
C LEU A 99 5.73 -17.49 -11.74
N ILE A 100 4.75 -16.71 -12.21
CA ILE A 100 4.97 -15.66 -13.20
C ILE A 100 5.12 -14.33 -12.47
N PHE A 101 6.19 -13.60 -12.78
CA PHE A 101 6.44 -12.25 -12.28
C PHE A 101 6.70 -11.28 -13.43
N LYS A 102 6.68 -9.99 -13.10
CA LYS A 102 6.89 -8.90 -14.06
C LYS A 102 8.28 -8.31 -13.88
N VAL A 103 8.98 -8.08 -14.99
CA VAL A 103 10.21 -7.28 -15.02
C VAL A 103 9.90 -5.98 -15.75
N SER A 104 10.17 -4.85 -15.09
CA SER A 104 9.81 -3.52 -15.57
C SER A 104 11.03 -2.63 -15.76
N ARG A 105 10.96 -1.76 -16.78
CA ARG A 105 11.91 -0.66 -16.98
C ARG A 105 11.21 0.58 -17.56
N PRO A 106 11.53 1.79 -17.08
CA PRO A 106 11.10 3.04 -17.68
C PRO A 106 11.64 3.22 -19.10
N VAL A 107 10.87 3.93 -19.91
CA VAL A 107 11.28 4.44 -21.21
C VAL A 107 11.58 5.93 -21.08
N GLY A 108 12.82 6.30 -21.38
CA GLY A 108 13.28 7.69 -21.35
C GLY A 108 14.14 8.04 -20.13
N SER A 109 14.60 9.28 -20.09
CA SER A 109 15.55 9.81 -19.11
C SER A 109 14.90 10.38 -17.84
N ASN A 110 13.60 10.18 -17.64
CA ASN A 110 12.91 10.72 -16.48
C ASN A 110 13.27 9.90 -15.23
N ARG A 111 14.34 10.31 -14.57
CA ARG A 111 14.96 9.64 -13.41
C ARG A 111 14.23 9.91 -12.09
N ASP A 112 13.28 10.84 -12.09
CA ASP A 112 12.67 11.37 -10.88
C ASP A 112 11.58 10.46 -10.29
N VAL A 113 11.08 9.49 -11.06
CA VAL A 113 10.13 8.48 -10.61
C VAL A 113 10.63 7.11 -11.08
N GLY A 114 11.54 6.52 -10.31
CA GLY A 114 12.00 5.15 -10.56
C GLY A 114 10.86 4.15 -10.42
N PRO A 115 10.87 3.05 -11.20
CA PRO A 115 9.92 1.96 -10.99
C PRO A 115 10.16 1.41 -9.59
N GLN A 116 9.10 1.15 -8.84
CA GLN A 116 9.19 0.46 -7.57
C GLN A 116 8.97 -1.02 -7.83
N ALA A 117 9.82 -1.86 -7.24
CA ALA A 117 9.58 -3.28 -7.20
C ALA A 117 8.52 -3.56 -6.13
N LEU A 118 7.54 -4.39 -6.47
CA LEU A 118 6.32 -4.61 -5.70
C LEU A 118 6.15 -6.09 -5.36
N PHE A 119 5.69 -6.35 -4.14
CA PHE A 119 5.16 -7.63 -3.72
C PHE A 119 3.66 -7.46 -3.50
N GLY A 120 2.88 -7.90 -4.49
CA GLY A 120 1.43 -7.78 -4.47
C GLY A 120 0.75 -8.75 -3.49
N ILE A 121 -0.17 -8.25 -2.66
CA ILE A 121 -1.02 -9.09 -1.79
C ILE A 121 -2.52 -8.91 -2.04
N SER A 122 -2.90 -8.16 -3.08
CA SER A 122 -4.27 -8.15 -3.59
C SER A 122 -4.63 -9.52 -4.18
N LEU A 123 -5.92 -9.85 -4.13
CA LEU A 123 -6.44 -11.06 -4.74
C LEU A 123 -6.89 -10.76 -6.17
N LEU A 124 -6.69 -11.73 -7.05
CA LEU A 124 -7.23 -11.69 -8.40
C LEU A 124 -8.63 -12.34 -8.38
N PRO A 125 -9.71 -11.65 -8.80
CA PRO A 125 -11.02 -12.28 -8.91
C PRO A 125 -10.93 -13.50 -9.84
N GLN A 126 -11.50 -14.63 -9.41
CA GLN A 126 -11.32 -15.94 -10.05
C GLN A 126 -11.73 -15.93 -11.53
N GLU A 127 -12.80 -15.23 -11.88
CA GLU A 127 -13.31 -15.09 -13.25
C GLU A 127 -12.29 -14.41 -14.17
N LEU A 128 -11.57 -13.41 -13.65
CA LEU A 128 -10.57 -12.66 -14.42
C LEU A 128 -9.26 -13.43 -14.57
N GLY A 129 -8.84 -14.16 -13.52
CA GLY A 129 -7.67 -15.04 -13.60
C GLY A 129 -7.82 -16.11 -14.69
N GLN A 130 -9.03 -16.67 -14.85
CA GLN A 130 -9.33 -17.68 -15.87
C GLN A 130 -9.35 -17.11 -17.30
N ILE A 131 -9.89 -15.91 -17.49
CA ILE A 131 -10.02 -15.30 -18.83
C ILE A 131 -8.67 -14.81 -19.35
N GLU A 132 -7.86 -14.18 -18.50
CA GLU A 132 -6.61 -13.55 -18.90
C GLU A 132 -5.37 -14.45 -18.73
N GLY A 133 -5.54 -15.66 -18.19
CA GLY A 133 -4.42 -16.55 -17.85
C GLY A 133 -3.48 -15.91 -16.83
N ARG A 134 -4.03 -15.09 -15.93
CA ARG A 134 -3.28 -14.37 -14.90
C ARG A 134 -3.43 -15.09 -13.57
N GLU A 135 -2.39 -14.99 -12.76
CA GLU A 135 -2.32 -15.63 -11.46
C GLU A 135 -1.76 -14.63 -10.45
N SER A 136 -2.38 -14.54 -9.26
CA SER A 136 -1.80 -13.77 -8.16
C SER A 136 -0.70 -14.56 -7.45
N ILE A 137 0.12 -13.87 -6.66
CA ILE A 137 1.11 -14.54 -5.80
C ILE A 137 0.43 -15.52 -4.84
N LEU A 138 -0.71 -15.14 -4.27
CA LEU A 138 -1.45 -16.00 -3.35
C LEU A 138 -1.96 -17.26 -4.04
N ASP A 139 -2.43 -17.15 -5.28
CA ASP A 139 -2.86 -18.31 -6.09
C ASP A 139 -1.66 -19.23 -6.38
N SER A 140 -0.53 -18.66 -6.78
CA SER A 140 0.72 -19.42 -7.03
C SER A 140 1.14 -20.20 -5.78
N LEU A 141 1.11 -19.56 -4.61
CA LEU A 141 1.49 -20.18 -3.34
C LEU A 141 0.54 -21.29 -2.90
N VAL A 142 -0.77 -21.14 -3.16
CA VAL A 142 -1.74 -22.20 -2.89
C VAL A 142 -1.55 -23.37 -3.85
N ARG A 143 -1.37 -23.10 -5.15
CA ARG A 143 -1.12 -24.11 -6.18
C ARG A 143 0.17 -24.89 -5.91
N GLY A 144 1.22 -24.21 -5.46
CA GLY A 144 2.49 -24.80 -5.07
C GLY A 144 2.48 -25.51 -3.72
N GLY A 145 1.37 -25.45 -2.96
CA GLY A 145 1.26 -26.08 -1.64
C GLY A 145 2.05 -25.38 -0.53
N VAL A 146 2.59 -24.19 -0.80
CA VAL A 146 3.34 -23.38 0.19
C VAL A 146 2.40 -22.86 1.27
N ILE A 147 1.19 -22.47 0.88
CA ILE A 147 0.13 -22.08 1.81
C ILE A 147 -1.14 -22.88 1.56
N GLY A 148 -1.91 -23.14 2.61
CA GLY A 148 -3.14 -23.92 2.49
C GLY A 148 -4.38 -23.12 2.04
N ARG A 149 -4.31 -21.78 1.99
CA ARG A 149 -5.47 -20.89 1.81
C ARG A 149 -5.10 -19.55 1.17
N HIS A 150 -6.00 -18.99 0.35
CA HIS A 150 -5.94 -17.62 -0.20
C HIS A 150 -6.26 -16.58 0.89
N SER A 151 -5.32 -16.40 1.82
CA SER A 151 -5.48 -15.50 2.95
C SER A 151 -4.13 -14.93 3.36
N TYR A 152 -4.16 -13.74 3.95
CA TYR A 152 -3.00 -13.15 4.58
C TYR A 152 -3.43 -12.34 5.81
N THR A 153 -2.48 -12.08 6.68
CA THR A 153 -2.63 -11.20 7.83
C THR A 153 -1.43 -10.28 7.89
N LEU A 154 -1.67 -8.98 7.93
CA LEU A 154 -0.65 -7.96 8.10
C LEU A 154 -0.80 -7.34 9.49
N GLN A 155 0.14 -7.63 10.37
CA GLN A 155 0.23 -6.98 11.67
C GLN A 155 1.27 -5.88 11.60
N THR A 156 0.89 -4.63 11.88
CA THR A 156 1.80 -3.49 11.82
C THR A 156 2.22 -3.01 13.20
N ASN A 157 3.46 -2.55 13.32
CA ASN A 157 4.01 -1.95 14.52
C ASN A 157 3.65 -0.46 14.58
N ILE A 158 3.12 -0.05 15.73
CA ILE A 158 2.60 1.31 15.99
C ILE A 158 3.71 2.37 16.08
N SER A 159 4.96 1.99 16.37
CA SER A 159 6.09 2.91 16.48
C SER A 159 6.64 3.28 15.11
N GLN A 160 5.85 3.96 14.29
CA GLN A 160 6.28 4.38 12.97
C GLN A 160 7.30 5.52 13.10
N VAL A 161 8.54 5.24 12.69
CA VAL A 161 9.58 6.25 12.41
C VAL A 161 9.69 6.50 10.90
N SER A 162 9.22 5.55 10.08
CA SER A 162 9.18 5.59 8.61
C SER A 162 7.81 6.01 8.08
N ASP A 163 7.81 6.51 6.84
CA ASP A 163 6.58 6.81 6.09
C ASP A 163 5.80 5.54 5.67
N PHE A 164 6.38 4.34 5.86
CA PHE A 164 5.79 3.06 5.49
C PHE A 164 5.60 2.12 6.70
N ALA A 165 4.67 1.18 6.57
CA ALA A 165 4.35 0.20 7.59
C ALA A 165 5.52 -0.78 7.84
N SER A 166 5.83 -1.04 9.10
CA SER A 166 6.69 -2.18 9.50
C SER A 166 5.89 -3.15 10.34
N GLY A 167 6.28 -4.42 10.40
CA GLY A 167 5.55 -5.44 11.13
C GLY A 167 5.78 -6.84 10.62
N GLN A 168 4.73 -7.66 10.61
CA GLN A 168 4.78 -9.05 10.18
C GLN A 168 3.65 -9.34 9.19
N LEU A 169 4.01 -9.90 8.03
CA LEU A 169 3.10 -10.48 7.06
C LEU A 169 3.07 -12.00 7.27
N THR A 170 1.87 -12.56 7.45
CA THR A 170 1.65 -14.00 7.51
C THR A 170 0.77 -14.39 6.33
N LEU A 171 1.19 -15.38 5.55
CA LEU A 171 0.46 -15.90 4.38
C LEU A 171 -0.19 -17.23 4.75
N GLY A 172 -1.41 -17.49 4.26
CA GLY A 172 -2.15 -18.73 4.52
C GLY A 172 -2.64 -18.92 5.96
N GLY A 173 -2.41 -17.95 6.84
CA GLY A 173 -2.75 -18.03 8.26
C GLY A 173 -4.25 -18.04 8.51
N LYS A 174 -4.67 -18.75 9.56
CA LYS A 174 -6.03 -18.59 10.11
C LYS A 174 -6.04 -17.32 10.97
N ALA A 175 -6.85 -16.34 10.60
CA ALA A 175 -7.11 -15.20 11.47
C ALA A 175 -7.71 -15.70 12.79
N ASP A 176 -7.19 -15.20 13.91
CA ASP A 176 -7.84 -15.36 15.20
C ASP A 176 -9.02 -14.37 15.33
N ASP A 177 -9.83 -14.53 16.39
CA ASP A 177 -11.02 -13.70 16.61
C ASP A 177 -10.68 -12.23 16.95
N ASN A 178 -9.39 -11.88 17.11
CA ASN A 178 -8.96 -10.51 17.41
C ASN A 178 -8.72 -9.66 16.15
N TYR A 179 -8.86 -10.24 14.95
CA TYR A 179 -8.70 -9.51 13.69
C TYR A 179 -10.02 -8.99 13.13
N THR A 180 -9.99 -7.78 12.58
CA THR A 180 -11.07 -7.30 11.71
C THR A 180 -10.94 -7.94 10.34
N PHE A 181 -11.95 -8.70 9.94
CA PHE A 181 -12.01 -9.32 8.62
C PHE A 181 -12.33 -8.26 7.57
N LEU A 182 -11.38 -8.01 6.68
CA LEU A 182 -11.58 -7.13 5.54
C LEU A 182 -12.40 -7.86 4.48
N LYS A 183 -13.36 -7.16 3.89
CA LYS A 183 -14.09 -7.64 2.72
C LYS A 183 -13.33 -7.21 1.48
N LEU A 184 -13.37 -8.03 0.44
CA LEU A 184 -12.76 -7.68 -0.83
C LEU A 184 -13.76 -6.90 -1.68
N VAL A 185 -13.31 -5.80 -2.28
CA VAL A 185 -14.06 -5.01 -3.24
C VAL A 185 -13.38 -5.12 -4.58
N GLU A 186 -14.13 -5.58 -5.58
CA GLU A 186 -13.63 -5.66 -6.94
C GLU A 186 -13.49 -4.27 -7.55
N ASP A 187 -12.28 -3.99 -8.04
CA ASP A 187 -11.96 -2.85 -8.87
C ASP A 187 -12.05 -3.28 -10.34
N GLN A 188 -13.21 -3.07 -10.94
CA GLN A 188 -13.48 -3.47 -12.33
C GLN A 188 -12.56 -2.79 -13.35
N ARG A 189 -12.00 -1.62 -13.03
CA ARG A 189 -11.13 -0.89 -13.96
C ARG A 189 -9.74 -1.53 -14.03
N TYR A 190 -9.27 -2.07 -12.91
CA TYR A 190 -7.91 -2.61 -12.78
C TYR A 190 -7.91 -4.13 -12.55
N HIS A 191 -9.06 -4.78 -12.68
CA HIS A 191 -9.23 -6.23 -12.65
C HIS A 191 -8.61 -6.90 -11.41
N ARG A 192 -8.87 -6.34 -10.23
CA ARG A 192 -8.30 -6.80 -8.95
C ARG A 192 -9.29 -6.67 -7.80
N ALA A 193 -9.07 -7.40 -6.72
CA ALA A 193 -9.88 -7.33 -5.50
C ALA A 193 -9.09 -6.63 -4.38
N LEU A 194 -9.55 -5.45 -3.99
CA LEU A 194 -8.89 -4.62 -2.99
C LEU A 194 -9.45 -4.91 -1.60
N PRO A 195 -8.58 -5.04 -0.57
CA PRO A 195 -9.04 -5.19 0.80
C PRO A 195 -9.71 -3.89 1.27
N ALA A 196 -10.95 -4.00 1.76
CA ALA A 196 -11.75 -2.84 2.11
C ALA A 196 -12.69 -3.10 3.31
N VAL A 197 -13.13 -2.00 3.92
CA VAL A 197 -14.18 -1.98 4.94
C VAL A 197 -15.27 -0.98 4.57
N TRP A 198 -16.49 -1.29 4.98
CA TRP A 198 -17.63 -0.41 4.77
C TRP A 198 -17.75 0.44 6.01
N VAL A 199 -17.55 1.74 5.83
CA VAL A 199 -17.63 2.72 6.91
C VAL A 199 -19.00 3.39 6.83
N SER A 200 -19.79 3.22 7.90
CA SER A 200 -21.11 3.82 8.03
C SER A 200 -21.03 5.29 8.45
N SER A 201 -20.06 5.63 9.31
CA SER A 201 -19.82 7.00 9.75
C SER A 201 -18.40 7.16 10.29
N ILE A 202 -17.92 8.41 10.28
CA ILE A 202 -16.70 8.81 10.97
C ILE A 202 -17.13 9.78 12.08
N ASN A 203 -16.75 9.47 13.32
CA ASN A 203 -17.00 10.34 14.46
C ASN A 203 -15.69 10.92 14.99
N LEU A 204 -15.74 12.18 15.43
CA LEU A 204 -14.64 12.81 16.15
C LEU A 204 -15.00 12.81 17.63
N ALA A 205 -14.15 12.19 18.46
CA ALA A 205 -14.31 12.15 19.91
C ALA A 205 -13.16 12.90 20.60
N ASP A 206 -13.48 13.66 21.63
CA ASP A 206 -12.46 14.38 22.39
C ASP A 206 -11.65 13.42 23.26
N THR A 207 -10.33 13.60 23.26
CA THR A 207 -9.42 12.86 24.13
C THR A 207 -9.56 13.38 25.57
N GLY A 208 -10.25 12.63 26.44
CA GLY A 208 -10.21 12.85 27.89
C GLY A 208 -11.44 13.49 28.56
N GLU A 209 -12.48 13.86 27.82
CA GLU A 209 -13.78 14.27 28.40
C GLU A 209 -14.89 13.31 27.99
N LYS A 210 -15.92 13.16 28.84
CA LYS A 210 -17.13 12.37 28.55
C LYS A 210 -17.60 12.73 27.14
N SER A 211 -17.51 11.74 26.24
CA SER A 211 -17.80 11.85 24.83
C SER A 211 -19.04 12.73 24.58
N ARG A 212 -18.85 13.97 24.16
CA ARG A 212 -19.89 14.64 23.37
C ARG A 212 -19.86 13.90 22.04
N SER A 213 -20.67 12.84 21.94
CA SER A 213 -20.89 12.14 20.69
C SER A 213 -21.49 13.14 19.72
N VAL A 214 -20.66 13.74 18.89
CA VAL A 214 -21.17 14.57 17.80
C VAL A 214 -21.67 13.62 16.73
N ARG A 215 -22.95 13.24 16.83
CA ARG A 215 -23.70 12.69 15.70
C ARG A 215 -23.97 13.84 14.74
N GLU A 216 -23.01 14.21 13.91
CA GLU A 216 -23.29 15.15 12.81
C GLU A 216 -22.96 14.54 11.46
N HIS A 217 -24.00 14.57 10.64
CA HIS A 217 -24.15 13.92 9.36
C HIS A 217 -23.74 12.45 9.34
N ALA A 218 -24.73 11.62 9.69
CA ALA A 218 -25.05 10.47 8.85
C ALA A 218 -24.93 10.91 7.38
N ALA A 219 -23.76 10.72 6.79
CA ALA A 219 -23.71 10.43 5.38
C ALA A 219 -24.63 9.21 5.25
N ARG A 220 -25.84 9.42 4.73
CA ARG A 220 -26.81 8.36 4.38
C ARG A 220 -26.26 7.38 3.33
N THR A 221 -24.95 7.39 3.11
CA THR A 221 -24.20 6.57 2.19
C THR A 221 -23.00 6.06 2.97
N SER A 222 -23.06 4.80 3.38
CA SER A 222 -21.85 4.06 3.71
C SER A 222 -20.86 4.23 2.56
N PHE A 223 -19.58 4.41 2.88
CA PHE A 223 -18.54 4.47 1.87
C PHE A 223 -17.54 3.33 2.07
N VAL A 224 -16.85 2.99 0.99
CA VAL A 224 -15.81 1.96 0.99
C VAL A 224 -14.49 2.64 1.34
N ALA A 225 -13.82 2.15 2.38
CA ALA A 225 -12.46 2.53 2.72
C ALA A 225 -11.53 1.38 2.33
N PHE A 226 -10.57 1.65 1.45
CA PHE A 226 -9.56 0.70 1.02
C PHE A 226 -8.37 0.71 1.97
N MET A 227 -7.80 -0.47 2.24
CA MET A 227 -6.57 -0.61 3.01
C MET A 227 -5.38 -0.61 2.06
N ASP A 228 -4.56 0.44 2.13
CA ASP A 228 -3.45 0.69 1.23
C ASP A 228 -2.12 0.66 2.01
N THR A 229 -1.27 -0.33 1.74
CA THR A 229 0.06 -0.47 2.38
C THR A 229 1.10 0.49 1.81
N GLY A 230 0.87 1.05 0.61
CA GLY A 230 1.67 2.10 0.02
C GLY A 230 1.31 3.51 0.53
N ALA A 231 0.20 3.64 1.26
CA ALA A 231 -0.24 4.90 1.83
C ALA A 231 0.49 5.23 3.15
N ASN A 232 1.01 6.45 3.26
CA ASN A 232 1.63 7.00 4.46
C ASN A 232 0.67 7.84 5.33
N GLY A 233 -0.63 7.60 5.21
CA GLY A 233 -1.67 8.39 5.88
C GLY A 233 -3.09 7.97 5.46
N ILE A 234 -4.09 8.69 5.96
CA ILE A 234 -5.50 8.41 5.64
C ILE A 234 -5.95 9.36 4.54
N TYR A 235 -6.27 8.82 3.37
CA TYR A 235 -6.66 9.59 2.19
C TYR A 235 -8.18 9.73 2.15
N VAL A 236 -8.69 10.95 2.04
CA VAL A 236 -10.13 11.23 2.11
C VAL A 236 -10.59 11.84 0.79
N PRO A 237 -11.46 11.17 0.01
CA PRO A 237 -11.81 11.60 -1.34
C PRO A 237 -12.74 12.82 -1.38
N ARG A 238 -13.43 13.17 -0.27
CA ARG A 238 -14.44 14.24 -0.26
C ARG A 238 -13.90 15.54 0.38
N PRO A 239 -13.85 16.65 -0.38
CA PRO A 239 -13.57 17.98 0.19
C PRO A 239 -14.52 18.34 1.32
N GLY A 240 -15.80 17.92 1.27
CA GLY A 240 -16.78 18.17 2.33
C GLY A 240 -16.38 17.57 3.68
N LEU A 241 -16.06 16.27 3.72
CA LEU A 241 -15.62 15.60 4.94
C LEU A 241 -14.30 16.19 5.47
N LEU A 242 -13.35 16.47 4.58
CA LEU A 242 -12.11 17.14 4.94
C LEU A 242 -12.35 18.57 5.46
N ASN A 243 -13.29 19.29 4.87
CA ASN A 243 -13.67 20.64 5.28
C ASN A 243 -14.43 20.63 6.61
N ASP A 244 -15.26 19.64 6.90
CA ASP A 244 -15.96 19.49 8.17
C ASP A 244 -14.99 19.15 9.30
N MET A 245 -14.08 18.19 9.04
CA MET A 245 -12.95 17.92 9.93
C MET A 245 -12.17 19.22 10.17
N LYS A 246 -11.76 19.90 9.09
CA LYS A 246 -11.04 21.18 9.15
C LYS A 246 -11.79 22.25 9.94
N GLN A 247 -13.08 22.46 9.70
CA GLN A 247 -13.87 23.47 10.40
C GLN A 247 -13.93 23.16 11.88
N ARG A 248 -14.08 21.90 12.30
CA ARG A 248 -14.10 21.55 13.73
C ARG A 248 -12.73 21.67 14.39
N PHE A 249 -11.65 21.27 13.69
CA PHE A 249 -10.28 21.53 14.15
C PHE A 249 -10.02 23.04 14.30
N LEU A 250 -10.50 23.86 13.36
CA LEU A 250 -10.35 25.32 13.37
C LEU A 250 -11.24 26.03 14.39
N LEU A 251 -12.48 25.56 14.61
CA LEU A 251 -13.43 26.14 15.57
C LEU A 251 -12.95 25.97 17.01
N ARG A 252 -12.26 24.87 17.32
CA ARG A 252 -11.71 24.63 18.67
C ARG A 252 -10.41 25.38 18.94
N TRP A 253 -9.59 25.62 17.91
CA TRP A 253 -8.33 26.36 18.02
C TRP A 253 -8.37 27.67 17.22
N GLN A 254 -9.43 28.46 17.45
CA GLN A 254 -9.49 29.86 17.06
C GLN A 254 -8.49 30.66 17.90
N GLY A 255 -7.21 30.53 17.55
CA GLY A 255 -6.13 31.21 18.23
C GLY A 255 -4.80 30.55 17.93
N SER A 256 -3.97 31.27 17.18
CA SER A 256 -2.58 30.95 16.82
C SER A 256 -2.41 30.08 15.57
N GLY A 257 -1.45 30.47 14.71
CA GLY A 257 -1.06 29.79 13.48
C GLY A 257 -0.47 28.40 13.73
N VAL A 258 -1.31 27.48 14.18
CA VAL A 258 -0.98 26.09 14.53
C VAL A 258 -0.98 25.21 13.28
N TRP A 259 -1.55 25.68 12.16
CA TRP A 259 -1.74 24.87 10.97
C TRP A 259 -1.37 25.54 9.65
N LYS A 260 -0.83 24.76 8.71
CA LYS A 260 -0.60 25.16 7.33
C LYS A 260 -0.91 23.99 6.39
N ARG A 261 -1.63 24.22 5.30
CA ARG A 261 -1.74 23.22 4.22
C ARG A 261 -0.55 23.39 3.28
N ASP A 262 0.15 22.31 2.96
CA ASP A 262 1.20 22.37 1.95
C ASP A 262 0.65 22.21 0.52
N ALA A 263 1.51 22.44 -0.47
CA ALA A 263 1.15 22.27 -1.88
C ALA A 263 0.78 20.83 -2.26
N LYS A 264 1.16 19.85 -1.43
CA LYS A 264 0.85 18.42 -1.61
C LYS A 264 -0.46 18.02 -0.93
N GLY A 265 -1.11 18.97 -0.24
CA GLY A 265 -2.41 18.78 0.41
C GLY A 265 -2.35 18.27 1.84
N PHE A 266 -1.17 18.09 2.44
CA PHE A 266 -1.02 17.69 3.84
C PHE A 266 -1.39 18.84 4.77
N LEU A 267 -1.98 18.51 5.92
CA LEU A 267 -2.29 19.46 6.98
C LEU A 267 -1.15 19.45 7.99
N HIS A 268 -0.50 20.58 8.22
CA HIS A 268 0.53 20.69 9.24
C HIS A 268 -0.05 21.10 10.58
N VAL A 269 0.47 20.55 11.69
CA VAL A 269 0.25 21.00 13.08
C VAL A 269 1.56 21.43 13.73
N LYS A 270 1.49 22.26 14.77
CA LYS A 270 2.59 22.35 15.74
C LYS A 270 2.71 21.01 16.48
N GLY A 271 3.93 20.48 16.57
CA GLY A 271 4.18 19.14 17.11
C GLY A 271 3.68 18.93 18.54
N GLN A 272 3.69 19.97 19.38
CA GLN A 272 3.16 19.92 20.76
C GLN A 272 1.64 19.70 20.79
N SER A 273 0.94 20.09 19.73
CA SER A 273 -0.52 19.99 19.62
C SER A 273 -0.99 18.66 19.01
N CYS A 274 -0.07 17.76 18.64
CA CYS A 274 -0.44 16.46 18.04
C CYS A 274 -1.29 15.60 18.99
N LEU A 275 -1.01 15.61 20.29
CA LEU A 275 -1.73 14.78 21.27
C LEU A 275 -3.10 15.35 21.63
N ASP A 276 -3.30 16.64 21.37
CA ASP A 276 -4.53 17.38 21.69
C ASP A 276 -5.59 17.27 20.58
N LEU A 277 -5.31 16.53 19.51
CA LEU A 277 -6.29 16.29 18.46
C LEU A 277 -7.38 15.32 18.94
N PRO A 278 -8.61 15.41 18.41
CA PRO A 278 -9.66 14.42 18.63
C PRO A 278 -9.25 13.01 18.20
N GLN A 279 -9.75 11.98 18.88
CA GLN A 279 -9.75 10.63 18.35
C GLN A 279 -10.70 10.53 17.15
N LEU A 280 -10.25 9.88 16.07
CA LEU A 280 -11.11 9.50 14.95
C LEU A 280 -11.73 8.13 15.27
N ASN A 281 -13.04 7.98 15.16
CA ASN A 281 -13.72 6.70 15.32
C ASN A 281 -14.36 6.34 13.98
N LEU A 282 -13.92 5.24 13.38
CA LEU A 282 -14.55 4.69 12.18
C LEU A 282 -15.60 3.67 12.61
N ARG A 283 -16.88 3.94 12.32
CA ARG A 283 -17.95 3.00 12.60
C ARG A 283 -18.18 2.11 11.39
N LEU A 284 -17.96 0.80 11.54
CA LEU A 284 -18.14 -0.16 10.46
C LEU A 284 -19.63 -0.47 10.24
N SER A 285 -20.03 -0.75 8.99
CA SER A 285 -21.44 -0.97 8.61
C SER A 285 -21.98 -2.35 9.01
N ASP A 286 -21.12 -3.30 9.35
CA ASP A 286 -21.45 -4.69 9.69
C ASP A 286 -21.73 -4.90 11.18
N GLY A 287 -21.85 -3.83 11.96
CA GLY A 287 -22.22 -3.90 13.38
C GLY A 287 -21.06 -4.14 14.33
N ILE A 288 -19.81 -4.10 13.83
CA ILE A 288 -18.60 -4.10 14.66
C ILE A 288 -18.47 -2.75 15.38
N ASP A 289 -17.91 -2.80 16.60
CA ASP A 289 -17.60 -1.64 17.44
C ASP A 289 -16.81 -0.55 16.69
N ASP A 290 -16.93 0.70 17.16
CA ASP A 290 -16.18 1.83 16.64
C ASP A 290 -14.67 1.52 16.65
N VAL A 291 -13.98 1.65 15.50
CA VAL A 291 -12.52 1.48 15.38
C VAL A 291 -11.83 2.80 15.74
N PRO A 292 -11.15 2.89 16.90
CA PRO A 292 -10.58 4.14 17.38
C PRO A 292 -9.16 4.36 16.82
N ILE A 293 -8.95 5.47 16.13
CA ILE A 293 -7.66 5.95 15.65
C ILE A 293 -7.26 7.15 16.49
N ARG A 294 -6.37 6.92 17.46
CA ARG A 294 -5.86 7.98 18.35
C ARG A 294 -4.93 8.95 17.60
N PRO A 295 -4.83 10.22 18.04
CA PRO A 295 -3.98 11.23 17.41
C PRO A 295 -2.54 10.81 17.12
N LYS A 296 -1.92 10.08 18.05
CA LYS A 296 -0.55 9.55 17.89
C LYS A 296 -0.35 8.66 16.65
N HIS A 297 -1.43 8.15 16.04
CA HIS A 297 -1.39 7.27 14.87
C HIS A 297 -1.60 7.99 13.54
N TYR A 298 -2.17 9.21 13.55
CA TYR A 298 -2.41 9.97 12.33
C TYR A 298 -1.74 11.37 12.34
N CYS A 299 -1.07 11.71 13.44
CA CYS A 299 -0.27 12.92 13.63
C CYS A 299 1.21 12.57 13.76
N HIS A 300 2.02 12.86 12.75
CA HIS A 300 3.43 12.43 12.72
C HIS A 300 4.40 13.56 13.15
N PRO A 301 5.16 13.39 14.25
CA PRO A 301 6.01 14.46 14.80
C PRO A 301 7.30 14.71 14.00
N LYS A 302 7.90 13.68 13.36
CA LYS A 302 9.23 13.77 12.73
C LYS A 302 9.29 14.54 11.40
N ASN A 303 8.15 14.96 10.84
CA ASN A 303 8.07 15.65 9.55
C ASN A 303 7.56 17.11 9.66
N ARG A 304 7.97 17.86 10.70
CA ARG A 304 7.37 19.18 11.04
C ARG A 304 5.83 19.07 11.08
N GLY A 305 5.34 18.16 11.91
CA GLY A 305 3.92 17.96 12.18
C GLY A 305 3.06 17.76 10.94
N ARG A 306 3.35 16.79 10.06
CA ARG A 306 2.43 16.44 8.97
C ARG A 306 1.31 15.54 9.53
N CYS A 307 0.08 16.03 9.47
CA CYS A 307 -1.16 15.25 9.48
C CYS A 307 -1.63 15.09 8.03
N GLY A 308 -1.56 13.89 7.47
CA GLY A 308 -1.92 13.65 6.08
C GLY A 308 -3.37 13.23 5.91
N THR A 309 -4.19 14.14 5.39
CA THR A 309 -5.41 13.78 4.64
C THR A 309 -5.32 14.44 3.27
N ARG A 310 -4.95 13.68 2.24
CA ARG A 310 -4.93 14.17 0.86
C ARG A 310 -6.34 14.03 0.28
N ALA A 311 -6.82 15.10 -0.34
CA ALA A 311 -7.99 15.03 -1.21
C ALA A 311 -7.60 14.24 -2.47
N GLY A 312 -8.27 13.11 -2.70
CA GLY A 312 -8.24 12.48 -4.03
C GLY A 312 -8.75 13.48 -5.06
N LYS A 313 -8.11 13.52 -6.24
CA LYS A 313 -8.74 14.11 -7.43
C LYS A 313 -9.80 13.16 -7.94
#